data_AF-X1CG85-F1
#
_entry.id   AF-X1CG85-F1
#
_cell.length_a   1.000
_cell.length_b   1.000
_cell.length_c   1.000
_cell.angle_alpha   90.00
_cell.angle_beta   90.00
_cell.angle_gamma   90.00
#
_symmetry.space_group_name_H-M   'P 1'
#
loop_
_entity.id
_entity.type
_entity.pdbx_description
1 polymer ?
#
loop_
_entity_poly.entity_id
_entity_poly.type
_entity_poly.pdbx_seq_one_letter_code
_entity_poly.pdbx_strand_id
1 'polypeptide(L)'
;MKTIKVELTGDSELLMNNPISMLDDKADVSGIKSYKIADLKKKADIKAYKLPSGELYVPAEAIKGSLIGASSFRKIGKFTAKPIVAGGVFISPQKIKLGTKKYEYDIRTGVNKQRGRIVVVRPKIPKWKITFNLEFDETLIGDDLIIKQLLED
;
A
#
# COMPACT_ATOMS: atom_id res chain seq x y z
N MET A 1 25.62 4.52 -0.75
CA MET A 1 24.16 4.76 -0.81
C MET A 1 23.87 5.55 -2.07
N LYS A 2 23.12 4.97 -2.99
CA LYS A 2 22.63 5.62 -4.22
C LYS A 2 21.17 6.00 -4.03
N THR A 3 20.76 7.11 -4.64
CA THR A 3 19.37 7.56 -4.63
C THR A 3 18.86 7.69 -6.05
N ILE A 4 17.71 7.09 -6.33
CA ILE A 4 17.00 7.25 -7.60
C ILE A 4 15.61 7.83 -7.34
N LYS A 5 15.19 8.73 -8.24
CA LYS A 5 13.83 9.27 -8.22
C LYS A 5 12.93 8.37 -9.07
N VAL A 6 11.94 7.75 -8.43
CA VAL A 6 11.03 6.81 -9.05
C VAL A 6 9.67 7.48 -9.23
N GLU A 7 9.10 7.30 -10.41
CA GLU A 7 7.72 7.65 -10.72
C GLU A 7 6.96 6.37 -11.04
N LEU A 8 5.96 6.05 -10.21
CA LEU A 8 5.15 4.85 -10.35
C LEU A 8 3.72 5.24 -10.72
N THR A 9 3.21 4.64 -11.79
CA THR A 9 1.82 4.80 -12.24
C THR A 9 1.14 3.44 -12.18
N GLY A 10 -0.01 3.37 -11.52
CA GLY A 10 -0.78 2.12 -11.48
C GLY A 10 -1.53 1.87 -12.78
N ASP A 11 -1.46 0.63 -13.25
CA ASP A 11 -2.34 0.08 -14.28
C ASP A 11 -3.76 -0.20 -13.76
N SER A 12 -3.85 -0.45 -12.46
CA SER A 12 -5.02 -0.85 -11.72
C SER A 12 -5.37 0.16 -10.61
N GLU A 13 -6.59 0.06 -10.12
CA GLU A 13 -7.14 0.95 -9.11
C GLU A 13 -6.42 0.72 -7.76
N LEU A 14 -6.01 1.79 -7.08
CA LEU A 14 -5.39 1.68 -5.77
C LEU A 14 -6.46 1.55 -4.69
N LEU A 15 -6.42 0.43 -3.96
CA LEU A 15 -7.29 0.18 -2.81
C LEU A 15 -6.53 0.42 -1.51
N MET A 16 -7.15 1.12 -0.56
CA MET A 16 -6.56 1.39 0.75
C MET A 16 -7.21 0.56 1.85
N ASN A 17 -6.41 0.19 2.85
CA ASN A 17 -6.89 -0.47 4.05
C ASN A 17 -5.94 -0.19 5.24
N ASN A 18 -6.02 1.03 5.78
CA ASN A 18 -5.20 1.44 6.91
C ASN A 18 -5.45 0.54 8.14
N PRO A 19 -4.43 -0.14 8.71
CA PRO A 19 -4.57 -1.02 9.87
C PRO A 19 -5.14 -0.33 11.11
N ILE A 20 -5.04 1.00 11.22
CA ILE A 20 -5.70 1.76 12.30
C ILE A 20 -7.21 1.46 12.34
N SER A 21 -7.84 1.23 11.19
CA SER A 21 -9.25 0.84 11.11
C SER A 21 -9.58 -0.46 11.85
N MET A 22 -8.61 -1.36 12.01
CA MET A 22 -8.79 -2.63 12.72
C MET A 22 -8.86 -2.46 14.23
N LEU A 23 -8.38 -1.33 14.78
CA LEU A 23 -8.48 -1.02 16.21
C LEU A 23 -9.90 -0.59 16.59
N ASP A 24 -10.61 0.08 15.67
CA ASP A 24 -11.99 0.56 15.85
C ASP A 24 -13.05 -0.53 15.54
N ASP A 25 -12.67 -1.63 14.87
CA ASP A 25 -13.57 -2.73 14.47
C ASP A 25 -14.16 -3.55 15.65
N LYS A 26 -13.87 -3.17 16.89
CA LYS A 26 -14.43 -3.80 18.11
C LYS A 26 -15.93 -3.57 18.31
N ALA A 27 -16.58 -2.69 17.53
CA ALA A 27 -17.97 -2.27 17.80
C ALA A 27 -19.06 -2.84 16.86
N ASP A 28 -18.73 -3.45 15.72
CA ASP A 28 -19.75 -3.86 14.73
C ASP A 28 -20.21 -5.31 14.90
N VAL A 29 -21.09 -5.53 15.89
CA VAL A 29 -21.76 -6.80 16.20
C VAL A 29 -23.15 -6.90 15.54
N SER A 30 -23.61 -5.87 14.82
CA SER A 30 -24.95 -5.91 14.22
C SER A 30 -24.93 -6.61 12.85
N GLY A 31 -25.49 -7.82 12.80
CA GLY A 31 -25.76 -8.54 11.56
C GLY A 31 -26.61 -7.71 10.59
N ILE A 32 -26.59 -8.11 9.32
CA ILE A 32 -27.25 -7.55 8.12
C ILE A 32 -28.44 -6.61 8.44
N LYS A 33 -28.14 -5.41 8.95
CA LYS A 33 -29.06 -4.28 9.01
C LYS A 33 -28.58 -3.36 7.90
N SER A 34 -29.53 -2.88 7.11
CA SER A 34 -29.31 -1.93 6.02
C SER A 34 -28.29 -0.87 6.43
N TYR A 35 -27.05 -0.98 5.94
CA TYR A 35 -26.05 0.05 6.21
C TYR A 35 -26.59 1.37 5.63
N LYS A 36 -26.66 2.43 6.45
CA LYS A 36 -26.92 3.75 5.89
C LYS A 36 -25.70 4.15 5.08
N ILE A 37 -25.91 4.86 3.97
CA ILE A 37 -24.82 5.34 3.11
C ILE A 37 -23.79 6.14 3.92
N ALA A 38 -24.23 6.90 4.93
CA ALA A 38 -23.35 7.64 5.85
C ALA A 38 -22.37 6.74 6.62
N ASP A 39 -22.81 5.55 7.05
CA ASP A 39 -21.98 4.60 7.79
C ASP A 39 -20.90 4.00 6.88
N LEU A 40 -21.26 3.72 5.62
CA LEU A 40 -20.32 3.22 4.61
C LEU A 40 -19.22 4.25 4.32
N LYS A 41 -19.59 5.54 4.20
CA LYS A 41 -18.63 6.63 3.99
C LYS A 41 -17.65 6.74 5.15
N LYS A 42 -18.15 6.71 6.40
CA LYS A 42 -17.31 6.76 7.60
C LYS A 42 -16.33 5.59 7.65
N LYS A 43 -16.80 4.37 7.35
CA LYS A 43 -15.95 3.17 7.29
C LYS A 43 -14.83 3.26 6.26
N ALA A 44 -15.14 3.77 5.07
CA ALA A 44 -14.12 4.00 4.06
C ALA A 44 -13.10 5.04 4.54
N ASP A 45 -13.57 6.11 5.19
CA ASP A 45 -12.72 7.20 5.62
C ASP A 45 -11.66 6.79 6.62
N ILE A 46 -12.02 5.95 7.59
CA ILE A 46 -11.10 5.40 8.59
C ILE A 46 -10.03 4.51 7.92
N LYS A 47 -10.37 3.85 6.80
CA LYS A 47 -9.46 3.00 6.04
C LYS A 47 -8.54 3.77 5.08
N ALA A 48 -8.79 5.05 4.85
CA ALA A 48 -7.95 5.88 4.00
C ALA A 48 -6.65 6.25 4.71
N TYR A 49 -5.55 6.23 3.96
CA TYR A 49 -4.29 6.83 4.40
C TYR A 49 -4.35 8.33 4.10
N LYS A 50 -4.50 9.15 5.16
CA LYS A 50 -4.65 10.60 5.07
C LYS A 50 -3.59 11.35 5.88
N LEU A 51 -3.08 12.43 5.30
CA LEU A 51 -2.32 13.44 6.01
C LEU A 51 -3.26 14.33 6.84
N PRO A 52 -2.73 15.08 7.83
CA PRO A 52 -3.52 16.09 8.56
C PRO A 52 -4.19 17.13 7.64
N SER A 53 -3.61 17.37 6.45
CA SER A 53 -4.20 18.23 5.41
C SER A 53 -5.43 17.63 4.70
N GLY A 54 -5.73 16.36 4.95
CA GLY A 54 -6.74 15.55 4.24
C GLY A 54 -6.26 14.97 2.91
N GLU A 55 -5.01 15.22 2.50
CA GLU A 55 -4.42 14.65 1.30
C GLU A 55 -4.13 13.16 1.49
N LEU A 56 -4.48 12.36 0.47
CA LEU A 56 -4.23 10.92 0.46
C LEU A 56 -2.75 10.64 0.22
N TYR A 57 -2.25 9.56 0.84
CA TYR A 57 -0.87 9.12 0.64
C TYR A 57 -0.74 7.60 0.56
N VAL A 58 0.36 7.12 0.00
CA VAL A 58 0.81 5.72 0.07
C VAL A 58 1.92 5.63 1.13
N PRO A 59 1.81 4.75 2.13
CA PRO A 59 2.89 4.55 3.09
C PRO A 59 4.10 3.92 2.40
N ALA A 60 5.30 4.42 2.70
CA ALA A 60 6.54 3.86 2.16
C ALA A 60 6.70 2.36 2.47
N GLU A 61 6.20 1.92 3.62
CA GLU A 61 6.16 0.51 4.02
C GLU A 61 5.41 -0.39 3.04
N ALA A 62 4.34 0.09 2.40
CA ALA A 62 3.60 -0.70 1.42
C ALA A 62 4.43 -0.93 0.15
N ILE A 63 5.16 0.10 -0.31
CA ILE A 63 6.05 -0.03 -1.46
C ILE A 63 7.24 -0.93 -1.10
N LYS A 64 7.84 -0.73 0.08
CA LYS A 64 8.96 -1.56 0.55
C LYS A 64 8.53 -3.03 0.67
N GLY A 65 7.36 -3.29 1.24
CA GLY A 65 6.79 -4.64 1.33
C GLY A 65 6.57 -5.28 -0.05
N SER A 66 6.13 -4.49 -1.03
CA SER A 66 5.95 -4.95 -2.41
C SER A 66 7.28 -5.33 -3.06
N LEU A 67 8.33 -4.50 -2.89
CA LEU A 67 9.69 -4.79 -3.38
C LEU A 67 10.30 -6.04 -2.71
N ILE A 68 10.07 -6.24 -1.41
CA ILE A 68 10.49 -7.45 -0.68
C ILE A 68 9.72 -8.68 -1.20
N GLY A 69 8.45 -8.51 -1.56
CA GLY A 69 7.65 -9.54 -2.22
C GLY A 69 8.24 -9.94 -3.57
N ALA A 70 8.42 -8.98 -4.47
CA ALA A 70 8.98 -9.17 -5.81
C ALA A 70 10.38 -9.83 -5.76
N SER A 71 11.22 -9.40 -4.82
CA SER A 71 12.57 -9.95 -4.65
C SER A 71 12.64 -11.39 -4.11
N SER A 72 11.51 -11.97 -3.66
CA SER A 72 11.48 -13.35 -3.16
C SER A 72 11.84 -14.37 -4.24
N PHE A 73 11.58 -14.06 -5.52
CA PHE A 73 11.87 -14.94 -6.66
C PHE A 73 13.18 -14.61 -7.37
N ARG A 74 13.96 -13.65 -6.85
CA ARG A 74 15.23 -13.20 -7.43
C ARG A 74 16.40 -13.60 -6.55
N LYS A 75 17.58 -13.72 -7.16
CA LYS A 75 18.85 -14.01 -6.47
C LYS A 75 19.87 -12.92 -6.77
N ILE A 76 20.65 -12.58 -5.76
CA ILE A 76 21.86 -11.75 -5.87
C ILE A 76 23.03 -12.66 -5.52
N GLY A 77 23.84 -13.00 -6.52
CA GLY A 77 24.83 -14.08 -6.40
C GLY A 77 24.17 -15.41 -6.00
N LYS A 78 24.60 -15.99 -4.87
CA LYS A 78 24.08 -17.27 -4.37
C LYS A 78 22.87 -17.13 -3.43
N PHE A 79 22.57 -15.92 -2.96
CA PHE A 79 21.54 -15.68 -1.95
C PHE A 79 20.24 -15.19 -2.59
N THR A 80 19.11 -15.43 -1.92
CA THR A 80 17.85 -14.76 -2.29
C THR A 80 18.02 -13.25 -2.12
N ALA A 81 17.44 -12.48 -3.05
CA ALA A 81 17.49 -11.02 -3.01
C ALA A 81 16.67 -10.43 -1.84
N LYS A 82 15.71 -11.20 -1.29
CA LYS A 82 14.78 -10.76 -0.25
C LYS A 82 15.45 -10.12 1.00
N PRO A 83 16.36 -10.79 1.73
CA PRO A 83 17.02 -10.20 2.90
C PRO A 83 17.89 -8.99 2.54
N ILE A 84 18.50 -9.02 1.36
CA ILE A 84 19.33 -7.92 0.84
C ILE A 84 18.46 -6.69 0.58
N VAL A 85 17.33 -6.85 -0.11
CA VAL A 85 16.38 -5.75 -0.37
C VAL A 85 15.74 -5.25 0.92
N ALA A 86 15.43 -6.15 1.87
CA ALA A 86 14.84 -5.76 3.14
C ALA A 86 15.77 -4.84 3.96
N GLY A 87 17.06 -5.12 4.00
CA GLY A 87 18.05 -4.33 4.73
C GLY A 87 18.69 -3.18 3.94
N GLY A 88 18.78 -3.34 2.62
CA GLY A 88 19.55 -2.46 1.73
C GLY A 88 18.72 -1.45 0.94
N VAL A 89 17.37 -1.49 1.02
CA VAL A 89 16.48 -0.54 0.33
C VAL A 89 15.66 0.30 1.32
N PHE A 90 15.65 1.60 1.07
CA PHE A 90 14.91 2.61 1.83
C PHE A 90 14.09 3.48 0.88
N ILE A 91 12.91 3.89 1.35
CA ILE A 91 11.96 4.67 0.56
C ILE A 91 11.68 5.96 1.31
N SER A 92 11.79 7.09 0.60
CA SER A 92 11.58 8.42 1.15
C SER A 92 10.69 9.25 0.22
N PRO A 93 9.71 10.03 0.73
CA PRO A 93 9.35 10.18 2.14
C PRO A 93 8.50 9.00 2.67
N GLN A 94 8.36 8.90 4.00
CA GLN A 94 7.52 7.86 4.65
C GLN A 94 6.05 7.91 4.24
N LYS A 95 5.55 9.10 3.87
CA LYS A 95 4.18 9.33 3.41
C LYS A 95 4.23 9.92 2.01
N ILE A 96 4.01 9.08 1.00
CA ILE A 96 4.15 9.45 -0.41
C ILE A 96 2.82 10.00 -0.90
N LYS A 97 2.80 11.30 -1.19
CA LYS A 97 1.58 12.02 -1.55
C LYS A 97 1.00 11.55 -2.88
N LEU A 98 -0.32 11.44 -2.94
CA LEU A 98 -1.08 11.11 -4.15
C LEU A 98 -1.58 12.36 -4.91
N GLY A 99 -1.43 13.57 -4.34
CA GLY A 99 -1.89 14.80 -4.98
C GLY A 99 -3.42 14.97 -5.01
N THR A 100 -4.17 14.12 -4.30
CA THR A 100 -5.64 14.16 -4.27
C THR A 100 -6.18 13.94 -2.85
N LYS A 101 -7.36 14.52 -2.58
CA LYS A 101 -8.16 14.26 -1.38
C LYS A 101 -9.38 13.38 -1.68
N LYS A 102 -9.62 13.10 -2.96
CA LYS A 102 -10.83 12.43 -3.46
C LYS A 102 -10.54 10.96 -3.73
N TYR A 103 -11.50 10.11 -3.39
CA TYR A 103 -11.51 8.68 -3.67
C TYR A 103 -12.94 8.22 -3.93
N GLU A 104 -13.09 7.09 -4.61
CA GLU A 104 -14.35 6.37 -4.81
C GLU A 104 -14.51 5.26 -3.77
N TYR A 105 -15.72 4.74 -3.62
CA TYR A 105 -15.99 3.64 -2.68
C TYR A 105 -15.95 2.31 -3.42
N ASP A 106 -15.04 1.42 -3.03
CA ASP A 106 -15.12 0.00 -3.38
C ASP A 106 -15.96 -0.71 -2.31
N ILE A 107 -17.12 -1.23 -2.70
CA ILE A 107 -18.05 -1.94 -1.81
C ILE A 107 -18.18 -3.38 -2.32
N ARG A 108 -17.72 -4.35 -1.54
CA ARG A 108 -17.79 -5.77 -1.88
C ARG A 108 -18.17 -6.59 -0.67
N THR A 109 -18.68 -7.80 -0.88
CA THR A 109 -18.82 -8.79 0.19
C THR A 109 -17.52 -9.58 0.34
N GLY A 110 -16.94 -9.59 1.54
CA GLY A 110 -15.81 -10.45 1.90
C GLY A 110 -16.23 -11.56 2.85
N VAL A 111 -15.48 -12.66 2.89
CA VAL A 111 -15.71 -13.75 3.85
C VAL A 111 -14.73 -13.59 5.01
N ASN A 112 -15.26 -13.39 6.21
CA ASN A 112 -14.50 -13.45 7.46
C ASN A 112 -14.72 -14.84 8.09
N LYS A 113 -13.63 -15.57 8.37
CA LYS A 113 -13.68 -16.93 8.95
C LYS A 113 -14.49 -17.01 10.26
N GLN A 114 -14.56 -15.92 11.02
CA GLN A 114 -15.29 -15.87 12.30
C GLN A 114 -16.72 -15.32 12.17
N ARG A 115 -16.98 -14.47 11.18
CA ARG A 115 -18.23 -13.68 11.10
C ARG A 115 -19.07 -13.97 9.84
N GLY A 116 -18.65 -14.92 9.01
CA GLY A 116 -19.32 -15.21 7.74
C GLY A 116 -19.11 -14.08 6.72
N ARG A 117 -20.13 -13.82 5.89
CA ARG A 117 -20.08 -12.75 4.87
C ARG A 117 -20.24 -11.38 5.52
N ILE A 118 -19.26 -10.50 5.29
CA ILE A 118 -19.27 -9.11 5.75
C ILE A 118 -19.21 -8.15 4.56
N VAL A 119 -19.83 -6.98 4.70
CA VAL A 119 -19.67 -5.89 3.72
C VAL A 119 -18.34 -5.18 3.98
N VAL A 120 -17.45 -5.24 3.01
CA VAL A 120 -16.15 -4.56 2.99
C VAL A 120 -16.28 -3.30 2.16
N VAL A 121 -16.10 -2.16 2.80
CA VAL A 121 -15.96 -0.85 2.14
C VAL A 121 -14.51 -0.42 2.21
N ARG A 122 -13.93 0.05 1.10
CA ARG A 122 -12.57 0.59 1.00
C ARG A 122 -12.52 1.85 0.13
N PRO A 123 -11.61 2.79 0.43
CA PRO A 123 -11.24 3.84 -0.52
C PRO A 123 -10.60 3.23 -1.77
N LYS A 124 -11.02 3.72 -2.92
CA LYS A 124 -10.55 3.34 -4.25
C LYS A 124 -10.09 4.58 -5.00
N ILE A 125 -8.90 4.55 -5.55
CA ILE A 125 -8.37 5.61 -6.41
C ILE A 125 -8.22 5.02 -7.81
N PRO A 126 -9.12 5.35 -8.76
CA PRO A 126 -9.15 4.71 -10.07
C PRO A 126 -7.87 4.89 -10.88
N LYS A 127 -7.28 6.09 -10.82
CA LYS A 127 -6.00 6.42 -11.45
C LYS A 127 -5.12 7.10 -10.44
N TRP A 128 -3.93 6.56 -10.26
CA TRP A 128 -2.98 7.05 -9.29
C TRP A 128 -1.57 7.05 -9.86
N LYS A 129 -0.81 8.03 -9.38
CA LYS A 129 0.58 8.25 -9.75
C LYS A 129 1.27 8.76 -8.50
N ILE A 130 2.44 8.23 -8.21
CA ILE A 130 3.24 8.65 -7.07
C ILE A 130 4.68 8.85 -7.49
N THR A 131 5.37 9.71 -6.74
CA THR A 131 6.79 9.96 -6.93
C THR A 131 7.48 9.85 -5.59
N PHE A 132 8.56 9.08 -5.53
CA PHE A 132 9.34 8.86 -4.32
C PHE A 132 10.82 8.66 -4.65
N ASN A 133 11.66 8.80 -3.64
CA ASN A 133 13.07 8.49 -3.72
C ASN A 133 13.29 7.08 -3.19
N LEU A 134 13.98 6.25 -3.97
CA LEU A 134 14.47 4.94 -3.56
C LEU A 134 15.96 5.06 -3.32
N GLU A 135 16.37 4.77 -2.09
CA GLU A 135 17.75 4.75 -1.66
C GLU A 135 18.20 3.32 -1.48
N PHE A 136 19.37 2.96 -2.01
CA PHE A 136 19.89 1.62 -1.88
C PHE A 136 21.40 1.54 -1.66
N ASP A 137 21.83 0.45 -1.02
CA ASP A 137 23.24 0.15 -0.81
C ASP A 137 23.82 -0.61 -2.01
N GLU A 138 24.63 0.08 -2.80
CA GLU A 138 25.32 -0.49 -3.97
C GLU A 138 26.22 -1.66 -3.63
N THR A 139 26.81 -1.68 -2.43
CA THR A 139 27.71 -2.76 -2.02
C THR A 139 26.97 -4.07 -1.79
N LEU A 140 25.71 -3.98 -1.35
CA LEU A 140 24.85 -5.13 -1.10
C LEU A 140 24.11 -5.59 -2.35
N ILE A 141 23.64 -4.65 -3.18
CA ILE A 141 22.85 -4.96 -4.36
C ILE A 141 23.73 -5.34 -5.56
N GLY A 142 24.89 -4.70 -5.70
CA GLY A 142 25.91 -4.98 -6.71
C GLY A 142 25.53 -4.56 -8.13
N ASP A 143 24.26 -4.67 -8.54
CA ASP A 143 23.78 -4.34 -9.88
C ASP A 143 22.49 -3.51 -9.85
N ASP A 144 22.58 -2.28 -10.35
CA ASP A 144 21.47 -1.32 -10.45
C ASP A 144 20.31 -1.86 -11.33
N LEU A 145 20.59 -2.80 -12.25
CA LEU A 145 19.56 -3.45 -13.07
C LEU A 145 18.58 -4.28 -12.25
N ILE A 146 19.01 -4.82 -11.10
CA ILE A 146 18.16 -5.59 -10.21
C ILE A 146 17.10 -4.69 -9.60
N ILE A 147 17.45 -3.46 -9.21
CA ILE A 147 16.47 -2.48 -8.71
C ILE A 147 15.44 -2.14 -9.78
N LYS A 148 15.88 -1.94 -11.03
CA LYS A 148 14.96 -1.66 -12.14
C LYS A 148 14.00 -2.82 -12.37
N GLN A 149 14.50 -4.06 -12.43
CA GLN A 149 13.68 -5.26 -12.60
C GLN A 149 12.67 -5.43 -11.46
N LEU A 150 13.07 -5.18 -10.21
CA LEU A 150 12.19 -5.27 -9.05
C LEU A 150 11.09 -4.19 -9.02
N LEU A 151 11.28 -3.08 -9.75
CA LEU A 151 10.28 -2.04 -9.89
C LEU A 151 9.30 -2.32 -11.04
N GLU A 152 9.68 -3.17 -11.99
CA GLU A 152 8.88 -3.57 -13.16
C GLU A 152 8.07 -4.86 -12.92
N ASP A 153 8.52 -5.73 -12.00
CA ASP A 153 7.85 -6.95 -11.53
C ASP A 153 6.73 -6.67 -10.49
#